data_AF-A0A450YBW9-F1
#
_entry.id   AF-A0A450YBW9-F1
#
_cell.length_a   1.000
_cell.length_b   1.000
_cell.length_c   1.000
_cell.angle_alpha   90.00
_cell.angle_beta   90.00
_cell.angle_gamma   90.00
#
_symmetry.space_group_name_H-M   'P 1'
#
loop_
_entity.id
_entity.type
_entity.pdbx_description
1 polymer ?
#
loop_
_entity_poly.entity_id
_entity_poly.type
_entity_poly.pdbx_seq_one_letter_code
_entity_poly.pdbx_strand_id
1 'polypeptide(L)'
;MLNEITNHPKLFGLLRQSCEEEGIGVRICDGLMKNGQLREDAIRIIEIDAYYSSKNMPNPPPAIDCLIVIETGKDAFGLTLVELKNVSPTRKADLKPRAIRPKFDTVIERFLSREFADIFLDEGVRISHLRLWLVTNPYRWPPMPEEAYRKKLENVALKMYLLDKPYRFRNKTARIEPRPPDSEVRA
;
A
#
# COMPACT_ATOMS: atom_id res chain seq x y z
N MET A 1 -6.66 12.42 -11.38
CA MET A 1 -6.59 11.69 -10.09
C MET A 1 -5.79 12.43 -9.02
N LEU A 2 -4.49 12.75 -9.20
CA LEU A 2 -3.68 13.38 -8.14
C LEU A 2 -4.23 14.73 -7.66
N ASN A 3 -4.72 15.57 -8.58
CA ASN A 3 -5.37 16.83 -8.23
C ASN A 3 -6.66 16.62 -7.45
N GLU A 4 -7.51 15.67 -7.88
CA GLU A 4 -8.73 15.31 -7.15
C GLU A 4 -8.42 14.88 -5.71
N ILE A 5 -7.42 14.01 -5.53
CA ILE A 5 -6.95 13.59 -4.21
C ILE A 5 -6.50 14.79 -3.37
N THR A 6 -5.74 15.71 -3.98
CA THR A 6 -5.18 16.89 -3.28
C THR A 6 -6.27 17.84 -2.83
N ASN A 7 -7.27 18.07 -3.67
CA ASN A 7 -8.31 19.05 -3.40
C ASN A 7 -9.49 18.45 -2.62
N HIS A 8 -9.55 17.13 -2.45
CA HIS A 8 -10.65 16.48 -1.77
C HIS A 8 -10.62 16.76 -0.25
N PRO A 9 -11.67 17.35 0.35
CA PRO A 9 -11.66 17.80 1.75
C PRO A 9 -11.35 16.70 2.78
N LYS A 10 -11.73 15.46 2.48
CA LYS A 10 -11.46 14.31 3.37
C LYS A 10 -10.09 13.64 3.16
N LEU A 11 -9.41 13.92 2.04
CA LEU A 11 -8.14 13.26 1.69
C LEU A 11 -6.94 14.18 1.92
N PHE A 12 -7.10 15.49 1.77
CA PHE A 12 -6.01 16.45 1.91
C PHE A 12 -5.26 16.30 3.25
N GLY A 13 -5.99 16.18 4.37
CA GLY A 13 -5.38 16.01 5.70
C GLY A 13 -4.65 14.68 5.93
N LEU A 14 -4.84 13.72 5.03
CA LEU A 14 -4.23 12.38 5.08
C LEU A 14 -2.99 12.26 4.19
N LEU A 15 -2.62 13.33 3.48
CA LEU A 15 -1.43 13.32 2.63
C LEU A 15 -0.16 13.29 3.48
N ARG A 16 0.79 12.45 3.08
CA ARG A 16 2.09 12.28 3.74
C ARG A 16 3.24 12.37 2.73
N GLN A 17 4.44 12.65 3.24
CA GLN A 17 5.68 12.67 2.46
C GLN A 17 6.40 11.32 2.45
N SER A 18 6.02 10.40 3.33
CA SER A 18 6.57 9.06 3.46
C SER A 18 5.47 8.06 3.87
N CYS A 19 5.79 6.77 3.73
CA CYS A 19 5.01 5.67 4.29
C CYS A 19 5.95 4.84 5.17
N GLU A 20 5.99 5.19 6.45
CA GLU A 20 6.88 4.61 7.46
C GLU A 20 6.20 4.63 8.83
N GLU A 21 6.35 3.55 9.59
CA GLU A 21 5.85 3.42 10.95
C GLU A 21 6.81 2.51 11.74
N GLU A 22 7.10 2.86 13.01
CA GLU A 22 7.90 2.02 13.91
C GLU A 22 9.23 1.52 13.31
N GLY A 23 9.91 2.36 12.51
CA GLY A 23 11.21 2.06 11.89
C GLY A 23 11.15 1.07 10.73
N ILE A 24 9.99 0.82 10.14
CA ILE A 24 9.83 0.12 8.87
C ILE A 24 9.05 0.97 7.87
N GLY A 25 9.42 0.90 6.61
CA GLY A 25 8.74 1.67 5.57
C GLY A 25 9.11 1.23 4.17
N VAL A 26 8.58 1.95 3.21
CA VAL A 26 8.99 1.85 1.80
C VAL A 26 9.83 3.06 1.41
N ARG A 27 10.72 2.88 0.44
CA ARG A 27 11.44 4.00 -0.17
C ARG A 27 10.72 4.47 -1.42
N ILE A 28 10.73 5.76 -1.67
CA ILE A 28 10.22 6.34 -2.91
C ILE A 28 11.41 6.55 -3.84
N CYS A 29 11.30 6.06 -5.08
CA CYS A 29 12.35 6.20 -6.09
C CYS A 29 12.71 7.68 -6.32
N ASP A 30 14.00 7.97 -6.48
CA ASP A 30 14.52 9.34 -6.65
C ASP A 30 13.82 10.12 -7.78
N GLY A 31 13.38 9.46 -8.85
CA GLY A 31 12.65 10.09 -9.96
C GLY A 31 11.28 10.69 -9.57
N LEU A 32 10.74 10.28 -8.43
CA LEU A 32 9.50 10.78 -7.82
C LEU A 32 9.78 11.77 -6.67
N MET A 33 11.04 12.16 -6.47
CA MET A 33 11.48 13.11 -5.46
C MET A 33 12.07 14.36 -6.13
N LYS A 34 11.95 15.51 -5.46
CA LYS A 34 12.60 16.77 -5.83
C LYS A 34 12.97 17.51 -4.56
N ASN A 35 14.26 17.81 -4.39
CA ASN A 35 14.79 18.50 -3.21
C ASN A 35 14.40 17.85 -1.87
N GLY A 36 14.40 16.51 -1.81
CA GLY A 36 14.04 15.75 -0.61
C GLY A 36 12.53 15.68 -0.30
N GLN A 37 11.68 16.20 -1.18
CA GLN A 37 10.22 16.15 -1.07
C GLN A 37 9.62 15.35 -2.21
N LEU A 38 8.40 14.86 -2.04
CA LEU A 38 7.66 14.21 -3.12
C LEU A 38 7.45 15.18 -4.28
N ARG A 39 7.63 14.69 -5.51
CA ARG A 39 7.16 15.35 -6.71
C ARG A 39 5.65 15.28 -6.75
N GLU A 40 5.03 16.30 -6.19
CA GLU A 40 3.60 16.31 -6.00
C GLU A 40 2.79 16.31 -7.31
N ASP A 41 3.41 16.66 -8.43
CA ASP A 41 2.84 16.46 -9.77
C ASP A 41 2.77 14.99 -10.19
N ALA A 42 3.60 14.12 -9.61
CA ALA A 42 3.78 12.74 -10.05
C ALA A 42 3.37 11.68 -9.01
N ILE A 43 3.31 12.02 -7.72
CA ILE A 43 2.99 11.05 -6.65
C ILE A 43 2.19 11.67 -5.51
N ARG A 44 1.29 10.87 -4.93
CA ARG A 44 0.63 11.12 -3.63
C ARG A 44 0.72 9.89 -2.75
N ILE A 45 0.97 10.10 -1.47
CA ILE A 45 0.87 9.07 -0.42
C ILE A 45 -0.29 9.48 0.50
N ILE A 46 -1.24 8.57 0.69
CA ILE A 46 -2.40 8.76 1.57
C ILE A 46 -2.27 7.80 2.74
N GLU A 47 -2.32 8.30 3.96
CA GLU A 47 -2.38 7.51 5.20
C GLU A 47 -3.83 7.01 5.41
N ILE A 48 -4.05 5.73 5.14
CA ILE A 48 -5.40 5.15 5.01
C ILE A 48 -5.96 4.70 6.36
N ASP A 49 -5.13 4.20 7.25
CA ASP A 49 -5.53 3.83 8.61
C ASP A 49 -6.02 5.06 9.39
N ALA A 50 -5.37 6.23 9.23
CA ALA A 50 -5.79 7.52 9.76
C ALA A 50 -7.20 7.93 9.30
N TYR A 51 -7.59 7.60 8.07
CA TYR A 51 -8.96 7.85 7.59
C TYR A 51 -10.01 7.08 8.39
N TYR A 52 -9.73 5.83 8.75
CA TYR A 52 -10.69 4.99 9.46
C TYR A 52 -10.65 5.21 10.97
N SER A 53 -9.49 5.53 11.54
CA SER A 53 -9.35 5.85 12.97
C SER A 53 -9.96 7.21 13.34
N SER A 54 -9.90 8.21 12.45
CA SER A 54 -10.42 9.56 12.70
C SER A 54 -11.94 9.69 12.71
N LYS A 55 -12.68 8.70 12.23
CA LYS A 55 -14.15 8.76 12.12
C LYS A 55 -14.90 8.56 13.45
N ASN A 56 -14.23 8.52 14.60
CA ASN A 56 -14.83 8.19 15.91
C ASN A 56 -15.75 6.95 15.84
N MET A 57 -15.33 5.94 15.07
CA MET A 57 -16.09 4.71 14.92
C MET A 57 -15.83 3.82 16.15
N PRO A 58 -16.88 3.26 16.81
CA PRO A 58 -16.70 2.37 17.95
C PRO A 58 -15.84 1.13 17.65
N ASN A 59 -15.79 0.72 16.38
CA ASN A 59 -14.93 -0.34 15.86
C ASN A 59 -14.53 0.02 14.43
N PRO A 60 -13.43 0.78 14.22
CA PRO A 60 -13.01 1.15 12.89
C PRO A 60 -12.65 -0.11 12.09
N PRO A 61 -13.01 -0.19 10.79
CA PRO A 61 -12.59 -1.31 9.98
C PRO A 61 -11.05 -1.35 9.90
N PRO A 62 -10.45 -2.55 9.86
CA PRO A 62 -9.01 -2.66 9.70
C PRO A 62 -8.65 -2.15 8.30
N ALA A 63 -7.58 -1.40 8.19
CA ALA A 63 -7.10 -0.86 6.92
C ALA A 63 -5.57 -0.95 6.84
N ILE A 64 -5.06 -0.84 5.61
CA ILE A 64 -3.62 -0.72 5.36
C ILE A 64 -3.12 0.65 5.82
N ASP A 65 -1.82 0.80 6.03
CA ASP A 65 -1.24 2.07 6.50
C ASP A 65 -1.24 3.11 5.38
N CYS A 66 -0.84 2.75 4.15
CA CYS A 66 -0.72 3.73 3.07
C CYS A 66 -1.28 3.26 1.73
N LEU A 67 -1.85 4.21 0.98
CA LEU A 67 -2.08 4.11 -0.46
C LEU A 67 -1.15 5.08 -1.19
N ILE A 68 -0.30 4.54 -2.06
CA ILE A 68 0.61 5.30 -2.90
C ILE A 68 0.04 5.34 -4.32
N VAL A 69 -0.15 6.54 -4.86
CA VAL A 69 -0.69 6.80 -6.19
C VAL A 69 0.37 7.50 -7.01
N ILE A 70 0.76 6.93 -8.15
CA ILE A 70 1.80 7.48 -9.03
C ILE A 70 1.21 7.74 -10.41
N GLU A 71 1.45 8.91 -10.99
CA GLU A 71 1.18 9.17 -12.40
C GLU A 71 2.21 8.41 -13.27
N THR A 72 1.70 7.58 -14.18
CA THR A 72 2.48 6.68 -15.04
C THR A 72 2.36 7.05 -16.52
N GLY A 73 1.68 8.15 -16.82
CA GLY A 73 1.38 8.65 -18.16
C GLY A 73 0.09 9.47 -18.13
N LYS A 74 -0.27 10.04 -19.28
CA LYS A 74 -1.49 10.86 -19.41
C LYS A 74 -2.71 10.09 -18.92
N ASP A 75 -3.38 10.65 -17.91
CA ASP A 75 -4.59 10.11 -17.27
C ASP A 75 -4.43 8.66 -16.78
N ALA A 76 -3.19 8.23 -16.48
CA ALA A 76 -2.86 6.86 -16.12
C ALA A 76 -2.12 6.77 -14.80
N PHE A 77 -2.64 5.99 -13.85
CA PHE A 77 -2.12 5.95 -12.48
C PHE A 77 -1.84 4.53 -12.00
N GLY A 78 -0.71 4.37 -11.31
CA GLY A 78 -0.35 3.17 -10.58
C GLY A 78 -0.82 3.26 -9.13
N LEU A 79 -1.37 2.17 -8.61
CA LEU A 79 -1.78 2.06 -7.21
C LEU A 79 -0.90 1.03 -6.48
N THR A 80 -0.26 1.44 -5.39
CA THR A 80 0.46 0.56 -4.48
C THR A 80 -0.15 0.68 -3.07
N LEU A 81 -0.83 -0.37 -2.65
CA LEU A 81 -1.43 -0.50 -1.31
C LEU A 81 -0.39 -1.12 -0.39
N VAL A 82 -0.03 -0.44 0.69
CA VAL A 82 1.07 -0.83 1.60
C VAL A 82 0.54 -1.04 3.01
N GLU A 83 0.72 -2.26 3.51
CA GLU A 83 0.62 -2.61 4.93
C GLU A 83 2.04 -2.78 5.48
N LEU A 84 2.39 -1.98 6.48
CA LEU A 84 3.59 -2.07 7.29
C LEU A 84 3.32 -2.98 8.48
N LYS A 85 4.20 -3.96 8.71
CA LYS A 85 4.06 -4.87 9.84
C LYS A 85 5.38 -5.15 10.54
N ASN A 86 5.66 -4.39 11.60
CA ASN A 86 6.81 -4.61 12.47
C ASN A 86 6.44 -5.62 13.56
N VAL A 87 6.62 -6.91 13.27
CA VAL A 87 6.25 -7.99 14.20
C VAL A 87 7.47 -8.72 14.72
N SER A 88 7.43 -9.03 16.02
CA SER A 88 8.39 -9.93 16.63
C SER A 88 8.23 -11.37 16.08
N PRO A 89 9.29 -12.20 16.15
CA PRO A 89 9.21 -13.62 15.79
C PRO A 89 8.13 -14.41 16.54
N THR A 90 7.65 -13.90 17.67
CA THR A 90 6.63 -14.54 18.52
C THR A 90 5.18 -14.21 18.10
N ARG A 91 4.95 -13.20 17.24
CA ARG A 91 3.61 -12.76 16.79
C ARG A 91 3.28 -13.20 15.35
N LYS A 92 3.70 -14.40 14.95
CA LYS A 92 3.45 -14.95 13.59
C LYS A 92 1.97 -15.05 13.20
N ALA A 93 1.05 -15.08 14.18
CA ALA A 93 -0.38 -15.10 13.91
C ALA A 93 -0.87 -13.82 13.20
N ASP A 94 -0.21 -12.69 13.47
CA ASP A 94 -0.55 -11.37 12.91
C ASP A 94 -0.12 -11.24 11.44
N LEU A 95 0.73 -12.15 10.96
CA LEU A 95 1.16 -12.25 9.57
C LEU A 95 0.29 -13.21 8.75
N LYS A 96 -0.72 -13.84 9.33
CA LYS A 96 -1.58 -14.77 8.60
C LYS A 96 -2.59 -14.01 7.72
N PRO A 97 -3.03 -14.56 6.58
CA PRO A 97 -4.02 -13.97 5.69
C PRO A 97 -5.28 -13.53 6.42
N ARG A 98 -5.76 -14.29 7.42
CA ARG A 98 -6.92 -13.91 8.22
C ARG A 98 -6.80 -12.58 8.97
N ALA A 99 -5.57 -12.13 9.25
CA ALA A 99 -5.28 -10.86 9.91
C ALA A 99 -4.99 -9.74 8.90
N ILE A 100 -4.32 -10.08 7.79
CA ILE A 100 -3.87 -9.09 6.78
C ILE A 100 -4.92 -8.83 5.69
N ARG A 101 -5.59 -9.87 5.17
CA ARG A 101 -6.58 -9.71 4.09
C ARG A 101 -7.67 -8.71 4.40
N PRO A 102 -8.31 -8.72 5.59
CA PRO A 102 -9.36 -7.74 5.90
C PRO A 102 -8.92 -6.28 5.74
N LYS A 103 -7.63 -5.97 5.94
CA LYS A 103 -7.07 -4.62 5.73
C LYS A 103 -7.12 -4.22 4.25
N PHE A 104 -6.73 -5.13 3.36
CA PHE A 104 -6.80 -4.91 1.91
C PHE A 104 -8.24 -4.96 1.39
N ASP A 105 -9.07 -5.86 1.91
CA ASP A 105 -10.50 -5.98 1.56
C ASP A 105 -11.21 -4.64 1.85
N THR A 106 -11.02 -4.06 3.04
CA THR A 106 -11.56 -2.73 3.40
C THR A 106 -11.19 -1.68 2.37
N VAL A 107 -9.90 -1.58 2.00
CA VAL A 107 -9.46 -0.51 1.10
C VAL A 107 -10.00 -0.71 -0.31
N ILE A 108 -9.96 -1.94 -0.84
CA ILE A 108 -10.40 -2.19 -2.21
C ILE A 108 -11.93 -2.09 -2.32
N GLU A 109 -12.67 -2.75 -1.43
CA GLU A 109 -14.13 -2.86 -1.54
C GLU A 109 -14.87 -1.62 -1.04
N ARG A 110 -14.27 -0.88 -0.10
CA ARG A 110 -14.90 0.27 0.55
C ARG A 110 -14.24 1.59 0.16
N PHE A 111 -12.94 1.77 0.44
CA PHE A 111 -12.27 3.05 0.19
C PHE A 111 -12.27 3.39 -1.31
N LEU A 112 -11.71 2.51 -2.15
CA LEU A 112 -11.56 2.72 -3.58
C LEU A 112 -12.88 2.56 -4.35
N SER A 113 -13.69 1.55 -4.01
CA SER A 113 -14.86 1.17 -4.81
C SER A 113 -16.18 1.83 -4.38
N ARG A 114 -16.22 2.49 -3.22
CA ARG A 114 -17.46 3.11 -2.70
C ARG A 114 -17.26 4.52 -2.19
N GLU A 115 -16.36 4.71 -1.22
CA GLU A 115 -16.21 6.00 -0.51
C GLU A 115 -15.55 7.08 -1.37
N PHE A 116 -14.64 6.70 -2.25
CA PHE A 116 -13.94 7.58 -3.20
C PHE A 116 -14.04 7.07 -4.64
N ALA A 117 -15.17 6.42 -4.95
CA ALA A 117 -15.43 5.84 -6.27
C ALA A 117 -15.38 6.89 -7.39
N ASP A 118 -15.82 8.12 -7.11
CA ASP A 118 -15.72 9.27 -7.99
C ASP A 118 -14.29 9.58 -8.44
N ILE A 119 -13.29 9.30 -7.61
CA ILE A 119 -11.87 9.50 -7.94
C ILE A 119 -11.27 8.25 -8.59
N PHE A 120 -11.49 7.07 -8.00
CA PHE A 120 -10.75 5.85 -8.37
C PHE A 120 -11.43 5.02 -9.46
N LEU A 121 -12.74 5.18 -9.65
CA LEU A 121 -13.52 4.54 -10.71
C LEU A 121 -13.89 5.49 -11.85
N ASP A 122 -13.36 6.72 -11.86
CA ASP A 122 -13.49 7.66 -12.98
C ASP A 122 -13.13 6.97 -14.32
N GLU A 123 -14.04 7.05 -15.28
CA GLU A 123 -13.90 6.46 -16.61
C GLU A 123 -12.83 7.16 -17.45
N GLY A 124 -12.57 8.45 -17.19
CA GLY A 124 -11.50 9.23 -17.80
C GLY A 124 -10.11 8.83 -17.31
N VAL A 125 -10.03 8.06 -16.22
CA VAL A 125 -8.77 7.62 -15.63
C VAL A 125 -8.51 6.14 -15.91
N ARG A 126 -7.26 5.81 -16.28
CA ARG A 126 -6.77 4.44 -16.42
C ARG A 126 -5.91 4.02 -15.22
N ILE A 127 -6.20 2.87 -14.63
CA ILE A 127 -5.26 2.25 -13.69
C ILE A 127 -4.21 1.46 -14.48
N SER A 128 -2.93 1.81 -14.36
CA SER A 128 -1.82 1.19 -15.11
C SER A 128 -1.31 -0.07 -14.43
N HIS A 129 -1.17 -0.04 -13.10
CA HIS A 129 -0.81 -1.18 -12.28
C HIS A 129 -1.53 -1.16 -10.92
N LEU A 130 -1.62 -2.33 -10.30
CA LEU A 130 -2.07 -2.52 -8.93
C LEU A 130 -1.04 -3.39 -8.21
N ARG A 131 -0.54 -2.94 -7.07
CA ARG A 131 0.41 -3.66 -6.21
C ARG A 131 -0.14 -3.68 -4.78
N LEU A 132 -0.06 -4.83 -4.12
CA LEU A 132 -0.47 -5.00 -2.72
C LEU A 132 0.75 -5.50 -1.95
N TRP A 133 1.31 -4.68 -1.08
CA TRP A 133 2.56 -4.97 -0.40
C TRP A 133 2.34 -5.15 1.10
N LEU A 134 2.86 -6.26 1.63
CA LEU A 134 3.02 -6.49 3.05
C LEU A 134 4.51 -6.29 3.39
N VAL A 135 4.86 -5.11 3.88
CA VAL A 135 6.24 -4.75 4.21
C VAL A 135 6.56 -5.21 5.62
N THR A 136 7.46 -6.18 5.74
CA THR A 136 7.74 -6.81 7.03
C THR A 136 9.12 -7.49 7.07
N ASN A 137 9.75 -7.51 8.26
CA ASN A 137 10.97 -8.28 8.51
C ASN A 137 10.87 -9.10 9.81
N PRO A 138 9.97 -10.09 9.88
CA PRO A 138 9.66 -10.80 11.13
C PRO A 138 10.81 -11.67 11.64
N TYR A 139 11.78 -11.95 10.77
CA TYR A 139 12.95 -12.77 11.07
C TYR A 139 14.22 -11.93 11.30
N ARG A 140 14.10 -10.59 11.31
CA ARG A 140 15.22 -9.64 11.45
C ARG A 140 16.39 -9.99 10.54
N TRP A 141 16.08 -10.38 9.31
CA TRP A 141 17.10 -10.69 8.35
C TRP A 141 17.89 -9.43 8.01
N PRO A 142 19.22 -9.55 7.79
CA PRO A 142 20.01 -8.42 7.33
C PRO A 142 19.53 -7.96 5.93
N PRO A 143 19.83 -6.72 5.54
CA PRO A 143 19.56 -6.24 4.19
C PRO A 143 20.08 -7.21 3.14
N MET A 144 19.26 -7.53 2.15
CA MET A 144 19.62 -8.44 1.07
C MET A 144 18.90 -8.07 -0.22
N PRO A 145 19.42 -8.51 -1.39
CA PRO A 145 18.73 -8.34 -2.66
C PRO A 145 17.34 -8.96 -2.64
N GLU A 146 16.42 -8.38 -3.42
CA GLU A 146 15.02 -8.81 -3.49
C GLU A 146 14.87 -10.29 -3.87
N GLU A 147 15.69 -10.78 -4.81
CA GLU A 147 15.72 -12.20 -5.20
C GLU A 147 16.06 -13.11 -4.02
N ALA A 148 17.02 -12.72 -3.18
CA ALA A 148 17.43 -13.49 -2.02
C ALA A 148 16.33 -13.48 -0.95
N TYR A 149 15.70 -12.33 -0.73
CA TYR A 149 14.57 -12.20 0.19
C TYR A 149 13.42 -13.10 -0.25
N ARG A 150 13.05 -13.07 -1.54
CA ARG A 150 12.00 -13.90 -2.12
C ARG A 150 12.27 -15.41 -1.98
N LYS A 151 13.50 -15.86 -2.23
CA LYS A 151 13.88 -17.27 -1.99
C LYS A 151 13.75 -17.67 -0.52
N LYS A 152 14.06 -16.77 0.41
CA LYS A 152 13.86 -17.05 1.84
C LYS A 152 12.38 -17.07 2.21
N LEU A 153 11.53 -16.26 1.57
CA LEU A 153 10.08 -16.26 1.80
C LEU A 153 9.43 -17.62 1.50
N GLU A 154 9.88 -18.33 0.47
CA GLU A 154 9.36 -19.65 0.08
C GLU A 154 9.47 -20.70 1.20
N ASN A 155 10.44 -20.51 2.09
CA ASN A 155 10.75 -21.43 3.17
C ASN A 155 10.12 -21.04 4.51
N VAL A 156 9.31 -19.98 4.54
CA VAL A 156 8.70 -19.47 5.77
C VAL A 156 7.19 -19.29 5.63
N ALA A 157 6.53 -18.93 6.74
CA ALA A 157 5.09 -18.77 6.83
C ALA A 157 4.51 -17.83 5.74
N LEU A 158 5.26 -16.82 5.31
CA LEU A 158 4.82 -15.84 4.32
C LEU A 158 4.55 -16.42 2.92
N LYS A 159 5.01 -17.65 2.62
CA LYS A 159 4.69 -18.35 1.36
C LYS A 159 3.18 -18.51 1.12
N MET A 160 2.36 -18.46 2.18
CA MET A 160 0.91 -18.60 2.04
C MET A 160 0.28 -17.49 1.17
N TYR A 161 0.89 -16.30 1.10
CA TYR A 161 0.43 -15.22 0.21
C TYR A 161 0.69 -15.50 -1.27
N LEU A 162 1.67 -16.35 -1.59
CA LEU A 162 1.93 -16.78 -2.97
C LEU A 162 0.79 -17.65 -3.52
N LEU A 163 0.06 -18.35 -2.65
CA LEU A 163 -1.05 -19.24 -2.98
C LEU A 163 -2.42 -18.58 -2.77
N ASP A 164 -2.44 -17.37 -2.23
CA ASP A 164 -3.67 -16.70 -1.84
C ASP A 164 -4.48 -16.19 -3.05
N LYS A 165 -5.78 -16.03 -2.85
CA LYS A 165 -6.69 -15.55 -3.89
C LYS A 165 -6.30 -14.13 -4.28
N PRO A 166 -6.06 -13.85 -5.58
CA PRO A 166 -5.71 -12.52 -6.02
C PRO A 166 -6.89 -11.56 -5.86
N TYR A 167 -6.57 -10.31 -5.62
CA TYR A 167 -7.49 -9.19 -5.65
C TYR A 167 -7.68 -8.71 -7.08
N ARG A 168 -8.85 -8.11 -7.31
CA ARG A 168 -9.16 -7.42 -8.56
C ARG A 168 -9.63 -6.01 -8.23
N PHE A 169 -9.08 -5.03 -8.93
CA PHE A 169 -9.57 -3.67 -8.93
C PHE A 169 -9.53 -3.15 -10.36
N ARG A 170 -10.69 -2.74 -10.88
CA ARG A 170 -10.90 -2.49 -12.32
C ARG A 170 -10.40 -3.68 -13.15
N ASN A 171 -9.56 -3.44 -14.15
CA ASN A 171 -8.98 -4.48 -15.03
C ASN A 171 -7.62 -5.01 -14.52
N LYS A 172 -7.23 -4.73 -13.27
CA LYS A 172 -5.96 -5.18 -12.69
C LYS A 172 -6.17 -6.29 -11.67
N THR A 173 -5.26 -7.26 -11.70
CA THR A 173 -5.23 -8.39 -10.78
C THR A 173 -3.89 -8.39 -10.06
N ALA A 174 -3.89 -8.53 -8.73
CA ALA A 174 -2.68 -8.52 -7.93
C ALA A 174 -2.83 -9.44 -6.71
N ARG A 175 -1.72 -10.00 -6.22
CA ARG A 175 -1.66 -10.72 -4.94
C ARG A 175 -0.98 -9.84 -3.90
N ILE A 176 -1.21 -10.15 -2.63
CA ILE A 176 -0.40 -9.58 -1.55
C ILE A 176 1.02 -10.14 -1.69
N GLU A 177 1.98 -9.25 -1.80
CA GLU A 177 3.39 -9.57 -1.96
C GLU A 177 4.14 -9.16 -0.69
N PRO A 178 4.72 -10.11 0.05
CA PRO A 178 5.60 -9.76 1.15
C PRO A 178 6.87 -9.08 0.62
N ARG A 179 7.22 -7.94 1.20
CA ARG A 179 8.35 -7.10 0.80
C ARG A 179 9.25 -6.84 2.02
N PRO A 180 10.59 -6.79 1.86
CA PRO A 180 11.44 -6.32 2.94
C PRO A 180 11.18 -4.82 3.18
N PRO A 181 11.45 -4.31 4.40
CA PRO A 181 11.61 -2.88 4.62
C PRO A 181 12.56 -2.26 3.58
N ASP A 182 12.34 -0.98 3.28
CA ASP A 182 13.10 -0.21 2.30
C ASP A 182 12.93 -0.63 0.84
N SER A 183 11.96 -1.50 0.56
CA SER A 183 11.54 -1.80 -0.82
C SER A 183 11.15 -0.51 -1.54
N GLU A 184 11.66 -0.34 -2.76
CA GLU A 184 11.48 0.90 -3.53
C GLU A 184 10.19 0.88 -4.34
N VAL A 185 9.35 1.88 -4.14
CA VAL A 185 8.18 2.17 -4.96
C VAL A 185 8.58 3.03 -6.15
N ARG A 186 8.18 2.57 -7.34
CA ARG A 186 8.42 3.22 -8.63
C ARG A 186 7.16 3.16 -9.50
N ALA A 187 7.12 3.96 -10.56
CA ALA A 187 6.04 3.97 -11.57
C ALA A 187 5.76 2.59 -12.20
#